data_AF-A0A8H7NCH6-F1
#
_entry.id   AF-A0A8H7NCH6-F1
#
_cell.length_a   1.000
_cell.length_b   1.000
_cell.length_c   1.000
_cell.angle_alpha   90.00
_cell.angle_beta   90.00
_cell.angle_gamma   90.00
#
_symmetry.space_group_name_H-M   'P 1'
#
loop_
_entity.id
_entity.type
_entity.pdbx_description
1 polymer ?
#
loop_
_entity_poly.entity_id
_entity_poly.type
_entity_poly.pdbx_seq_one_letter_code
_entity_poly.pdbx_strand_id
1 'polypeptide(L)'
;MEPMSIRREENNIPSSPKPGDDDVPAKGLAAHFGESNEPAMTDREAMETELIRALISSYFNIVRESIADQVPKAVMHLLVNHCKDVVQNRLVTELYKETLFEELLYEDDAVKKEREKCEKLLSTYREAAKIIGDVV
;
A
#
# COMPACT_ATOMS: atom_id res chain seq x y z
N MET A 1 -37.63 12.84 18.41
CA MET A 1 -36.49 13.13 17.51
C MET A 1 -35.83 11.79 17.26
N GLU A 2 -36.34 11.07 16.25
CA GLU A 2 -36.00 9.67 15.96
C GLU A 2 -35.05 9.57 14.75
N PRO A 3 -34.15 8.57 14.69
CA PRO A 3 -33.14 8.47 13.64
C PRO A 3 -33.68 7.90 12.32
N MET A 4 -33.19 8.45 11.20
CA MET A 4 -33.51 8.01 9.84
C MET A 4 -33.09 6.57 9.57
N SER A 5 -34.05 5.74 9.19
CA SER A 5 -33.87 4.39 8.67
C SER A 5 -33.56 4.43 7.16
N ILE A 6 -32.36 3.97 6.80
CA ILE A 6 -31.92 3.80 5.41
C ILE A 6 -32.70 2.61 4.81
N ARG A 7 -33.59 2.88 3.86
CA ARG A 7 -34.24 1.87 3.02
C ARG A 7 -33.19 1.14 2.18
N ARG A 8 -33.05 -0.17 2.37
CA ARG A 8 -32.38 -1.08 1.44
C ARG A 8 -33.26 -1.20 0.18
N GLU A 9 -32.72 -0.84 -0.98
CA GLU A 9 -33.26 -1.23 -2.28
C GLU A 9 -32.86 -2.69 -2.56
N GLU A 10 -33.82 -3.60 -2.51
CA GLU A 10 -33.75 -4.89 -3.19
C GLU A 10 -34.20 -4.68 -4.64
N ASN A 11 -33.30 -4.94 -5.60
CA ASN A 11 -33.57 -5.57 -6.90
C ASN A 11 -32.38 -5.36 -7.85
N ASN A 12 -31.59 -6.40 -8.11
CA ASN A 12 -31.42 -6.96 -9.47
C ASN A 12 -30.49 -8.17 -9.42
N ILE A 13 -31.05 -9.38 -9.56
CA ILE A 13 -30.27 -10.61 -9.72
C ILE A 13 -29.98 -10.75 -11.23
N PRO A 14 -28.73 -10.92 -11.69
CA PRO A 14 -28.47 -11.20 -13.09
C PRO A 14 -29.05 -12.56 -13.47
N SER A 15 -29.97 -12.58 -14.43
CA SER A 15 -30.55 -13.80 -14.99
C SER A 15 -29.48 -14.65 -15.69
N SER A 16 -29.56 -15.96 -15.51
CA SER A 16 -28.72 -16.98 -16.15
C SER A 16 -28.78 -16.91 -17.69
N PRO A 17 -27.68 -17.22 -18.41
CA PRO A 17 -27.68 -17.26 -19.88
C PRO A 17 -28.49 -18.47 -20.39
N LYS A 18 -29.37 -18.21 -21.36
CA LYS A 18 -30.08 -19.25 -22.12
C LYS A 18 -29.15 -19.91 -23.16
N PRO A 19 -29.36 -21.18 -23.51
CA PRO A 19 -28.60 -21.86 -24.55
C PRO A 19 -29.19 -21.58 -25.94
N GLY A 20 -28.32 -21.30 -26.92
CA GLY A 20 -28.63 -21.38 -28.35
C GLY A 20 -28.34 -20.10 -29.14
N ASP A 21 -27.44 -20.26 -30.12
CA ASP A 21 -27.26 -19.47 -31.34
C ASP A 21 -26.40 -18.20 -31.27
N ASP A 22 -25.07 -18.39 -31.20
CA ASP A 22 -24.06 -17.48 -31.76
C ASP A 22 -22.77 -18.29 -32.07
N ASP A 23 -22.79 -19.05 -33.16
CA ASP A 23 -21.62 -19.73 -33.71
C ASP A 23 -20.63 -18.73 -34.33
N VAL A 24 -19.73 -18.19 -33.51
CA VAL A 24 -18.52 -17.51 -33.98
C VAL A 24 -17.36 -18.50 -33.90
N PRO A 25 -16.77 -18.95 -35.02
CA PRO A 25 -15.72 -19.97 -34.97
C PRO A 25 -14.40 -19.34 -34.51
N ALA A 26 -14.12 -19.40 -33.21
CA ALA A 26 -12.78 -19.18 -32.66
C ALA A 26 -11.88 -20.39 -32.95
N LYS A 27 -11.63 -20.65 -34.24
CA LYS A 27 -10.74 -21.71 -34.72
C LYS A 27 -9.39 -21.09 -35.03
N GLY A 28 -8.46 -21.12 -34.08
CA GLY A 28 -7.12 -20.64 -34.35
C GLY A 28 -6.16 -20.56 -33.18
N LEU A 29 -5.94 -21.65 -32.43
CA LEU A 29 -4.64 -21.88 -31.76
C LEU A 29 -4.47 -23.29 -31.15
N ALA A 30 -5.04 -24.33 -31.77
CA ALA A 30 -4.93 -25.70 -31.24
C ALA A 30 -4.54 -26.73 -32.31
N ALA A 31 -3.91 -26.28 -33.41
CA ALA A 31 -3.44 -27.16 -34.47
C ALA A 31 -1.91 -27.06 -34.54
N HIS A 32 -1.24 -27.94 -33.79
CA HIS A 32 0.12 -28.48 -33.99
C HIS A 32 0.79 -28.82 -32.66
N PHE A 33 0.24 -29.79 -31.92
CA PHE A 33 1.08 -30.72 -31.17
C PHE A 33 0.91 -32.06 -31.86
N GLY A 34 2.02 -32.53 -32.45
CA GLY A 34 2.04 -33.71 -33.30
C GLY A 34 1.44 -34.92 -32.62
N GLU A 35 0.82 -35.79 -33.42
CA GLU A 35 0.48 -37.15 -33.03
C GLU A 35 1.78 -37.87 -32.61
N SER A 36 2.11 -37.81 -31.33
CA SER A 36 3.06 -38.75 -30.74
C SER A 36 2.35 -40.10 -30.69
N ASN A 37 2.76 -41.01 -31.57
CA ASN A 37 2.46 -42.43 -31.48
C ASN A 37 3.21 -43.02 -30.28
N GLU A 38 2.91 -42.55 -29.07
CA GLU A 38 3.36 -43.12 -27.82
C GLU A 38 2.52 -44.36 -27.54
N PRO A 39 3.14 -45.51 -27.18
CA PRO A 39 2.37 -46.67 -26.75
C PRO A 39 1.47 -46.25 -25.58
N ALA A 40 0.20 -46.65 -25.62
CA ALA A 40 -0.73 -46.36 -24.54
C ALA A 40 -0.09 -46.74 -23.20
N MET A 41 0.04 -45.76 -22.30
CA MET A 41 0.61 -45.95 -20.97
C MET A 41 -0.05 -47.16 -20.32
N THR A 42 0.74 -48.05 -19.75
CA THR A 42 0.19 -49.14 -18.95
C THR A 42 -0.58 -48.54 -17.76
N ASP A 43 -1.63 -49.23 -17.28
CA ASP A 43 -2.42 -48.75 -16.13
C ASP A 43 -1.54 -48.42 -14.90
N ARG A 44 -0.41 -49.12 -14.78
CA ARG A 44 0.63 -48.87 -13.79
C ARG A 44 1.34 -47.53 -14.02
N GLU A 45 1.81 -47.25 -15.22
CA GLU A 45 2.49 -45.99 -15.56
C GLU A 45 1.54 -44.79 -15.42
N ALA A 46 0.26 -44.97 -15.76
CA ALA A 46 -0.76 -43.95 -15.55
C ALA A 46 -0.97 -43.64 -14.05
N MET A 47 -1.04 -44.67 -13.20
CA MET A 47 -1.15 -44.51 -11.75
C MET A 47 0.10 -43.86 -11.14
N GLU A 48 1.29 -44.29 -11.56
CA GLU A 48 2.56 -43.71 -11.09
C GLU A 48 2.70 -42.25 -11.51
N THR A 49 2.27 -41.89 -12.72
CA THR A 49 2.27 -40.50 -13.20
C THR A 49 1.31 -39.63 -12.41
N GLU A 50 0.13 -40.14 -12.06
CA GLU A 50 -0.83 -39.40 -11.24
C GLU A 50 -0.33 -39.19 -9.81
N LEU A 51 0.34 -40.21 -9.25
CA LEU A 51 1.01 -40.09 -7.96
C LEU A 51 2.09 -39.00 -7.99
N ILE A 52 2.93 -38.97 -9.03
CA ILE A 52 3.96 -37.93 -9.20
C ILE A 52 3.31 -36.54 -9.28
N ARG A 53 2.20 -36.39 -10.01
CA ARG A 53 1.45 -35.13 -10.11
C ARG A 53 0.91 -34.67 -8.75
N ALA A 54 0.36 -35.59 -7.97
CA ALA A 54 -0.14 -35.32 -6.63
C ALA A 54 1.00 -34.88 -5.68
N LEU A 55 2.16 -35.54 -5.74
CA LEU A 55 3.34 -35.20 -4.93
C LEU A 55 3.90 -33.83 -5.27
N ILE A 56 4.01 -33.50 -6.58
CA ILE A 56 4.45 -32.17 -7.02
C ILE A 56 3.48 -31.10 -6.52
N SER A 57 2.17 -31.34 -6.65
CA SER A 57 1.15 -30.38 -6.20
C SER A 57 1.21 -30.16 -4.69
N SER A 58 1.38 -31.23 -3.92
CA SER A 58 1.52 -31.18 -2.46
C SER A 58 2.77 -30.38 -2.04
N TYR A 59 3.92 -30.69 -2.64
CA TYR A 59 5.17 -29.97 -2.34
C TYR A 59 5.08 -28.49 -2.75
N PHE A 60 4.52 -28.19 -3.92
CA PHE A 60 4.34 -26.83 -4.40
C PHE A 60 3.44 -26.00 -3.48
N ASN A 61 2.39 -26.60 -2.91
CA ASN A 61 1.53 -25.92 -1.94
C ASN A 61 2.31 -25.54 -0.66
N ILE A 62 3.12 -26.46 -0.11
CA ILE A 62 3.95 -26.20 1.08
C ILE A 62 4.94 -25.07 0.81
N VAL A 63 5.63 -25.11 -0.34
CA VAL A 63 6.59 -24.06 -0.71
C VAL A 63 5.89 -22.72 -0.91
N ARG A 64 4.69 -22.71 -1.51
CA ARG A 64 3.91 -21.48 -1.70
C ARG A 64 3.54 -20.84 -0.36
N GLU A 65 3.07 -21.63 0.59
CA GLU A 65 2.77 -21.16 1.96
C GLU A 65 4.02 -20.64 2.66
N SER A 66 5.15 -21.34 2.51
CA SER A 66 6.43 -20.90 3.06
C SER A 66 6.86 -19.55 2.48
N ILE A 67 6.78 -19.36 1.16
CA ILE A 67 7.12 -18.08 0.51
C ILE A 67 6.16 -16.97 0.97
N ALA A 68 4.86 -17.25 1.06
CA ALA A 68 3.85 -16.29 1.49
C ALA A 68 4.11 -15.77 2.92
N ASP A 69 4.71 -16.59 3.79
CA ASP A 69 5.09 -16.21 5.15
C ASP A 69 6.48 -15.55 5.23
N GLN A 70 7.47 -16.10 4.53
CA GLN A 70 8.86 -15.65 4.63
C GLN A 70 9.11 -14.30 3.95
N VAL A 71 8.44 -14.01 2.83
CA VAL A 71 8.66 -12.77 2.08
C VAL A 71 8.24 -11.53 2.88
N PRO A 72 7.03 -11.45 3.48
CA PRO A 72 6.66 -10.33 4.33
C PRO A 72 7.58 -10.17 5.54
N LYS A 73 8.04 -11.27 6.15
CA LYS A 73 9.01 -11.24 7.26
C LYS A 73 10.35 -10.66 6.84
N ALA A 74 10.85 -11.04 5.66
CA ALA A 74 12.08 -10.50 5.10
C ALA A 74 11.95 -9.00 4.82
N VAL A 75 10.86 -8.54 4.20
CA VAL A 75 10.62 -7.11 3.95
C VAL A 75 10.51 -6.33 5.26
N MET A 76 9.77 -6.87 6.23
CA MET A 76 9.63 -6.23 7.55
C MET A 76 10.98 -6.07 8.24
N HIS A 77 11.80 -7.12 8.24
CA HIS A 77 13.10 -7.09 8.92
C HIS A 77 14.14 -6.24 8.19
N LEU A 78 14.32 -6.45 6.88
CA LEU A 78 15.40 -5.87 6.10
C LEU A 78 15.13 -4.41 5.69
N LEU A 79 13.87 -4.05 5.47
CA LEU A 79 13.50 -2.71 5.02
C LEU A 79 12.81 -1.92 6.11
N VAL A 80 11.66 -2.39 6.60
CA VAL A 80 10.81 -1.56 7.48
C VAL A 80 11.50 -1.28 8.81
N ASN A 81 11.94 -2.32 9.51
CA ASN A 81 12.63 -2.18 10.79
C ASN A 81 13.99 -1.49 10.63
N HIS A 82 14.74 -1.84 9.59
CA HIS A 82 16.00 -1.18 9.29
C HIS A 82 15.83 0.34 9.06
N CYS A 83 14.87 0.75 8.23
CA CYS A 83 14.56 2.15 8.01
C CYS A 83 14.13 2.84 9.30
N LYS A 84 13.27 2.21 10.11
CA LYS A 84 12.82 2.76 11.40
C LYS A 84 14.00 3.05 12.33
N ASP A 85 14.98 2.15 12.41
CA ASP A 85 16.11 2.30 13.33
C ASP A 85 17.17 3.29 12.81
N VAL A 86 17.39 3.32 11.49
CA VAL A 86 18.42 4.16 10.88
C VAL A 86 17.95 5.59 10.63
N VAL A 87 16.66 5.82 10.38
CA VAL A 87 16.15 7.13 9.94
C VAL A 87 16.45 8.24 10.94
N GLN A 88 16.34 7.97 12.25
CA GLN A 88 16.58 8.99 13.28
C GLN A 88 18.02 9.50 13.23
N ASN A 89 18.99 8.58 13.28
CA ASN A 89 20.41 8.92 13.22
C ASN A 89 20.78 9.58 11.88
N ARG A 90 20.17 9.11 10.78
CA ARG A 90 20.43 9.66 9.46
C ARG A 90 19.89 11.08 9.34
N LEU A 91 18.66 11.33 9.77
CA LEU A 91 18.06 12.67 9.73
C LEU A 91 18.84 13.68 10.58
N VAL A 92 19.30 13.29 11.77
CA VAL A 92 20.15 14.16 12.60
C VAL A 92 21.43 14.49 11.86
N THR A 93 22.12 13.49 11.30
CA THR A 93 23.40 13.72 10.60
C THR A 93 23.23 14.57 9.33
N GLU A 94 22.12 14.40 8.61
CA GLU A 94 21.91 15.08 7.33
C GLU A 94 21.34 16.49 7.48
N LEU A 95 20.40 16.70 8.41
CA LEU A 95 19.73 17.98 8.60
C LEU A 95 20.45 18.90 9.59
N TYR A 96 21.21 18.35 10.54
CA TYR A 96 21.92 19.14 11.56
C TYR A 96 23.28 19.61 11.06
N LYS A 97 23.28 20.37 9.95
CA LYS A 97 24.46 20.99 9.37
C LYS A 97 24.26 22.50 9.36
N GLU A 98 25.13 23.24 10.03
CA GLU A 98 25.01 24.70 10.17
C GLU A 98 24.93 25.42 8.81
N THR A 99 25.61 24.88 7.80
CA THR A 99 25.59 25.41 6.43
C THR A 99 24.21 25.35 5.76
N LEU A 100 23.31 24.48 6.23
CA LEU A 100 21.97 24.32 5.69
C LEU A 100 20.90 25.07 6.51
N PHE A 101 21.26 25.62 7.68
CA PHE A 101 20.28 26.22 8.58
C PHE A 101 19.60 27.46 8.01
N GLU A 102 20.32 28.30 7.25
CA GLU A 102 19.73 29.50 6.63
C GLU A 102 18.59 29.14 5.66
N GLU A 103 18.71 28.03 4.94
CA GLU A 103 17.69 27.54 4.01
C GLU A 103 16.62 26.70 4.72
N LEU A 104 17.03 25.69 5.50
CA LEU A 104 16.10 24.74 6.14
C LEU A 104 15.25 25.37 7.25
N LEU A 105 15.78 26.37 7.96
CA LEU A 105 15.08 27.09 9.03
C LEU A 105 14.57 28.45 8.53
N TYR A 106 14.47 28.65 7.22
CA TYR A 106 13.90 29.85 6.65
C TYR A 106 12.42 29.99 7.05
N GLU A 107 12.10 31.08 7.73
CA GLU A 107 10.72 31.44 8.08
C GLU A 107 10.06 32.11 6.88
N ASP A 108 8.84 31.70 6.55
CA ASP A 108 8.07 32.34 5.49
C ASP A 108 7.80 33.82 5.78
N ASP A 109 7.92 34.67 4.76
CA ASP A 109 7.83 36.13 4.90
C ASP A 109 6.46 36.59 5.42
N ALA A 110 5.37 35.86 5.12
CA ALA A 110 4.05 36.20 5.63
C ALA A 110 3.96 35.96 7.14
N VAL A 111 4.50 34.83 7.61
CA VAL A 111 4.56 34.47 9.04
C VAL A 111 5.44 35.47 9.79
N LYS A 112 6.62 35.79 9.24
CA LYS A 112 7.52 36.81 9.80
C LYS A 112 6.83 38.16 9.96
N LYS A 113 6.10 38.61 8.93
CA LYS A 113 5.36 39.88 8.96
C LYS A 113 4.23 39.87 9.99
N GLU A 114 3.54 38.74 10.16
CA GLU A 114 2.52 38.59 11.18
C GLU A 114 3.11 38.64 12.59
N ARG A 115 4.24 37.95 12.81
CA ARG A 115 4.99 37.98 14.07
C ARG A 115 5.40 39.41 14.42
N GLU A 116 6.00 40.15 13.48
CA GLU A 116 6.42 41.55 13.68
C GLU A 116 5.24 42.48 14.01
N LYS A 117 4.07 42.28 13.38
CA LYS A 117 2.86 43.05 13.70
C LYS A 117 2.37 42.79 15.12
N CYS A 118 2.29 41.52 15.51
CA CYS A 118 1.88 41.12 16.86
C CYS A 118 2.84 41.65 17.92
N GLU A 119 4.16 41.57 17.66
CA GLU A 119 5.20 42.08 18.55
C GLU A 119 5.08 43.60 18.74
N LYS A 120 4.85 44.34 17.66
CA LYS A 120 4.62 45.79 17.72
C LYS A 120 3.36 46.14 18.52
N LEU A 121 2.25 45.43 18.28
CA LEU A 121 1.00 45.66 19.00
C LEU A 121 1.15 45.37 20.50
N LEU A 122 1.84 44.29 20.85
CA LEU A 122 2.14 43.92 22.23
C LEU A 122 3.01 44.98 22.93
N SER A 123 4.01 45.51 22.22
CA SER A 123 4.83 46.62 22.74
C SER A 123 3.97 47.84 23.06
N THR A 124 3.07 48.23 22.17
CA THR A 124 2.16 49.36 22.38
C THR A 124 1.24 49.14 23.58
N TYR A 125 0.70 47.94 23.76
CA TYR A 125 -0.14 47.63 24.92
C TYR A 125 0.64 47.64 26.24
N ARG A 126 1.88 47.15 26.25
CA ARG A 126 2.75 47.21 27.44
C ARG A 126 3.07 48.65 27.83
N GLU A 127 3.36 49.49 26.85
CA GLU A 127 3.62 50.91 27.08
C GLU A 127 2.38 51.64 27.60
N ALA A 128 1.21 51.39 27.00
CA ALA A 128 -0.06 51.93 27.50
C ALA A 128 -0.35 51.47 28.94
N ALA A 129 -0.13 50.20 29.26
CA ALA A 129 -0.30 49.66 30.61
C ALA A 129 0.66 50.30 31.61
N LYS A 130 1.92 50.57 31.22
CA LYS A 130 2.89 51.28 32.06
C LYS A 130 2.42 52.70 32.37
N ILE A 131 1.96 53.43 31.35
CA ILE A 131 1.43 54.79 31.53
C ILE A 131 0.24 54.80 32.50
N ILE A 132 -0.68 53.84 32.38
CA ILE A 132 -1.81 53.70 33.31
C ILE A 132 -1.31 53.40 34.74
N GLY A 133 -0.30 52.55 34.88
CA GLY A 133 0.30 52.22 36.18
C GLY A 133 1.04 53.37 36.85
N ASP A 134 1.62 54.30 36.08
CA ASP A 134 2.35 55.47 36.61
C ASP A 134 1.41 56.61 37.08
N VAL A 135 0.12 56.56 36.75
CA VAL A 135 -0.90 57.61 37.07
C VAL A 135 -1.73 57.26 38.32
N VAL A 136 -1.60 56.05 38.86
CA VAL A 136 -2.21 55.60 40.13
C VAL A 136 -1.19 55.67 41.26
#